data_AF-A0A524E7T9-F1
#
_entry.id   AF-A0A524E7T9-F1
#
_cell.length_a   1.000
_cell.length_b   1.000
_cell.length_c   1.000
_cell.angle_alpha   90.00
_cell.angle_beta   90.00
_cell.angle_gamma   90.00
#
_symmetry.space_group_name_H-M   'P 1'
#
loop_
_entity.id
_entity.type
_entity.pdbx_description
1 polymer ?
#
loop_
_entity_poly.entity_id
_entity_poly.type
_entity_poly.pdbx_seq_one_letter_code
_entity_poly.pdbx_strand_id
1 'polypeptide(L)'
;MEDYIKALHCDVRWIIIDILKDGPKTSNEIFKALEKYEEDIKNKTPKNCKHLCLKGKGRDIQKPTLYYHLRELESVGIIEVAKTKPSKKKKAPIKVWKLNIEKLTINFTK
;
A
#
# COMPACT_ATOMS: atom_id res chain seq x y z
N MET A 1 13.32 -6.53 14.26
CA MET A 1 12.20 -5.62 14.65
C MET A 1 12.31 -4.28 13.94
N GLU A 2 13.52 -3.72 13.80
CA GLU A 2 13.77 -2.48 13.05
C GLU A 2 13.22 -2.51 11.61
N ASP A 3 13.33 -3.64 10.91
CA ASP A 3 12.80 -3.76 9.54
C ASP A 3 11.27 -3.62 9.46
N TYR A 4 10.53 -4.15 10.44
CA TYR A 4 9.08 -3.98 10.52
C TYR A 4 8.70 -2.53 10.80
N ILE A 5 9.45 -1.84 11.68
CA ILE A 5 9.25 -0.41 11.95
C ILE A 5 9.50 0.38 10.67
N LYS A 6 10.60 0.10 9.96
CA LYS A 6 10.91 0.72 8.67
C LYS A 6 9.83 0.47 7.62
N ALA A 7 9.33 -0.76 7.52
CA ALA A 7 8.27 -1.16 6.60
C ALA A 7 6.88 -0.60 6.98
N LEU A 8 6.63 -0.25 8.25
CA LEU A 8 5.33 0.24 8.71
C LEU A 8 5.31 1.73 9.07
N HIS A 9 6.45 2.44 8.99
CA HIS A 9 6.54 3.87 9.29
C HIS A 9 5.71 4.79 8.35
N CYS A 10 5.31 4.30 7.16
CA CYS A 10 4.68 5.15 6.14
C CYS A 10 3.21 4.80 5.99
N ASP A 11 2.34 5.82 6.06
CA ASP A 11 0.88 5.69 5.95
C ASP A 11 0.44 4.97 4.67
N VAL A 12 1.12 5.21 3.55
CA VAL A 12 0.84 4.54 2.26
C VAL A 12 0.89 3.02 2.39
N ARG A 13 1.83 2.49 3.18
CA ARG A 13 1.98 1.04 3.36
C ARG A 13 0.85 0.45 4.19
N TRP A 14 0.30 1.20 5.14
CA TRP A 14 -0.92 0.82 5.85
C TRP A 14 -2.13 0.79 4.92
N ILE A 15 -2.25 1.76 4.02
CA ILE A 15 -3.34 1.79 3.03
C ILE A 15 -3.21 0.60 2.07
N ILE A 16 -1.99 0.26 1.61
CA ILE A 16 -1.76 -0.93 0.78
C ILE A 16 -2.17 -2.20 1.51
N ILE A 17 -1.81 -2.35 2.80
CA ILE A 17 -2.23 -3.49 3.61
C ILE A 17 -3.77 -3.57 3.66
N ASP A 18 -4.44 -2.43 3.87
CA ASP A 18 -5.90 -2.35 3.90
C ASP A 18 -6.55 -2.76 2.56
N ILE A 19 -6.05 -2.24 1.44
CA ILE A 19 -6.50 -2.61 0.08
C ILE A 19 -6.36 -4.12 -0.18
N LEU A 20 -5.33 -4.75 0.37
CA LEU A 20 -5.06 -6.18 0.19
C LEU A 20 -5.86 -7.07 1.15
N LYS A 21 -6.56 -6.51 2.15
CA LYS A 21 -7.50 -7.28 3.00
C LYS A 21 -8.63 -7.88 2.17
N ASP A 22 -9.05 -7.20 1.11
CA ASP A 22 -10.08 -7.67 0.17
C ASP A 22 -9.56 -8.70 -0.84
N GLY A 23 -8.43 -9.33 -0.54
CA GLY A 23 -7.81 -10.38 -1.34
C GLY A 23 -6.81 -9.89 -2.39
N PRO A 24 -6.27 -10.81 -3.21
CA PRO A 24 -5.12 -10.52 -4.06
C PRO A 24 -5.39 -9.45 -5.14
N LYS A 25 -4.43 -8.56 -5.38
CA LYS A 25 -4.52 -7.44 -6.32
C LYS A 25 -3.24 -7.29 -7.15
N THR A 26 -3.35 -6.87 -8.40
CA THR A 26 -2.20 -6.46 -9.22
C THR A 26 -1.67 -5.09 -8.76
N SER A 27 -0.41 -4.77 -9.07
CA SER A 27 0.15 -3.43 -8.78
C SER A 27 -0.71 -2.30 -9.39
N ASN A 28 -1.38 -2.54 -10.52
CA ASN A 28 -2.23 -1.53 -11.14
C ASN A 28 -3.58 -1.35 -10.43
N GLU A 29 -4.14 -2.42 -9.87
CA GLU A 29 -5.36 -2.33 -9.05
C GLU A 29 -5.06 -1.63 -7.73
N ILE A 30 -3.93 -1.93 -7.10
CA ILE A 30 -3.46 -1.23 -5.89
C ILE A 30 -3.28 0.26 -6.18
N PHE A 31 -2.61 0.60 -7.28
CA PHE A 31 -2.40 1.98 -7.69
C PHE A 31 -3.72 2.77 -7.84
N LYS A 32 -4.69 2.21 -8.56
CA LYS A 32 -6.01 2.83 -8.73
C LYS A 32 -6.78 2.99 -7.43
N ALA A 33 -6.66 2.02 -6.52
CA ALA A 33 -7.30 2.10 -5.22
C ALA A 33 -6.69 3.22 -4.35
N LEU A 34 -5.37 3.43 -4.45
CA LEU A 34 -4.69 4.55 -3.78
C LEU A 34 -5.15 5.90 -4.35
N GLU A 35 -5.25 6.05 -5.68
CA GLU A 35 -5.79 7.27 -6.29
C GLU A 35 -7.20 7.59 -5.79
N LYS A 36 -8.08 6.57 -5.76
CA LYS A 36 -9.44 6.71 -5.25
C LYS A 36 -9.46 7.10 -3.76
N TYR A 37 -8.59 6.49 -2.94
CA TYR A 37 -8.49 6.81 -1.52
C TYR A 37 -8.11 8.28 -1.29
N GLU A 38 -7.19 8.81 -2.11
CA GLU A 38 -6.81 10.23 -2.07
C GLU A 38 -7.96 11.16 -2.50
N GLU A 39 -8.69 10.80 -3.55
CA GLU A 39 -9.89 11.53 -4.00
C GLU A 39 -10.97 11.56 -2.92
N ASP A 40 -11.26 10.43 -2.28
CA ASP A 40 -12.27 10.33 -1.22
C ASP A 40 -11.91 11.19 0.00
N ILE A 41 -10.62 11.27 0.36
CA ILE A 41 -10.14 12.18 1.41
C ILE A 41 -10.36 13.63 1.00
N LYS A 42 -10.00 14.00 -0.25
CA LYS A 42 -10.19 15.36 -0.77
C LYS A 42 -11.68 15.76 -0.74
N ASN A 43 -12.57 14.85 -1.08
CA ASN A 43 -14.01 15.10 -1.18
C ASN A 43 -14.73 15.19 0.18
N LYS A 44 -14.26 14.47 1.21
CA LYS A 44 -14.86 14.47 2.56
C LYS A 44 -14.38 15.62 3.45
N THR A 45 -13.34 16.35 3.05
CA THR A 45 -12.73 17.37 3.91
C THR A 45 -13.41 18.73 3.73
N PRO A 46 -13.87 19.40 4.82
CA PRO A 46 -14.36 20.77 4.74
C PRO A 46 -13.28 21.73 4.20
N LYS A 47 -13.65 22.62 3.27
CA LYS A 47 -12.73 23.53 2.56
C LYS A 47 -11.87 24.43 3.47
N ASN A 48 -12.22 24.54 4.76
CA ASN A 48 -11.55 25.36 5.77
C ASN A 48 -10.67 24.55 6.77
N CYS A 49 -10.60 23.22 6.67
CA CYS A 49 -9.75 22.42 7.55
C CYS A 49 -8.30 22.53 7.09
N LYS A 50 -7.50 23.33 7.80
CA LYS A 50 -6.08 23.60 7.54
C LYS A 50 -5.18 22.41 7.92
N HIS A 51 -5.49 21.23 7.39
CA HIS A 51 -4.59 20.10 7.11
C HIS A 51 -3.41 19.85 8.07
N LEU A 52 -3.62 19.87 9.39
CA LEU A 52 -2.54 19.60 10.35
C LEU A 52 -2.41 18.11 10.70
N CYS A 53 -3.44 17.29 10.44
CA CYS A 53 -3.47 15.86 10.80
C CYS A 53 -3.06 14.88 9.69
N LEU A 54 -2.80 15.34 8.46
CA LEU A 54 -2.46 14.49 7.31
C LEU A 54 -1.20 15.00 6.55
N LYS A 55 -0.33 15.76 7.24
CA LYS A 55 0.96 16.23 6.70
C LYS A 55 2.03 15.14 6.69
N GLY A 56 1.67 13.91 6.31
CA GLY A 56 2.63 12.96 5.79
C GLY A 56 2.97 13.36 4.35
N LYS A 57 4.23 13.70 4.06
CA LYS A 57 4.75 14.11 2.74
C LYS A 57 4.68 12.97 1.68
N GLY A 58 3.49 12.53 1.27
CA GLY A 58 3.41 11.37 0.36
C GLY A 58 2.05 11.14 -0.30
N ARG A 59 1.45 12.16 -0.91
CA ARG A 59 0.15 12.04 -1.61
C ARG A 59 0.19 12.43 -3.09
N ASP A 60 1.35 12.21 -3.69
CA ASP A 60 1.46 11.97 -5.13
C ASP A 60 2.22 10.65 -5.25
N ILE A 61 1.51 9.53 -5.05
CA ILE A 61 2.11 8.22 -5.29
C ILE A 61 2.33 8.11 -6.79
N GLN A 62 3.56 8.38 -7.23
CA GLN A 62 3.96 8.05 -8.58
C GLN A 62 4.06 6.52 -8.70
N LYS A 63 3.72 5.98 -9.86
CA LYS A 63 3.75 4.53 -10.11
C LYS A 63 5.11 3.86 -9.80
N PRO A 64 6.28 4.49 -10.05
CA PRO A 64 7.56 3.95 -9.62
C PRO A 64 7.69 3.83 -8.08
N THR A 65 7.13 4.78 -7.34
CA THR A 65 7.15 4.80 -5.86
C THR A 65 6.32 3.67 -5.26
N LEU A 66 5.25 3.22 -5.93
CA LEU A 66 4.46 2.07 -5.48
C LEU A 66 5.32 0.80 -5.36
N TYR A 67 6.21 0.53 -6.33
CA TYR A 67 7.05 -0.66 -6.28
C TYR A 67 8.04 -0.64 -5.12
N TYR A 68 8.50 0.54 -4.70
CA TYR A 68 9.30 0.69 -3.50
C TYR A 68 8.50 0.27 -2.26
N HIS A 69 7.26 0.77 -2.10
CA HIS A 69 6.42 0.38 -0.97
C HIS A 69 6.09 -1.11 -0.93
N LEU A 70 5.78 -1.71 -2.09
CA LEU A 70 5.53 -3.15 -2.20
C LEU A 70 6.77 -3.95 -1.80
N ARG A 71 7.96 -3.53 -2.24
CA ARG A 71 9.22 -4.20 -1.87
C ARG A 71 9.48 -4.14 -0.36
N GLU A 72 9.28 -3.00 0.28
CA GLU A 72 9.52 -2.87 1.73
C GLU A 72 8.55 -3.74 2.56
N LEU A 73 7.31 -3.92 2.09
CA LEU A 73 6.35 -4.82 2.72
C LEU A 73 6.67 -6.30 2.44
N GLU A 74 7.12 -6.61 1.22
CA GLU A 74 7.56 -7.95 0.81
C GLU A 74 8.81 -8.38 1.58
N SER A 75 9.79 -7.48 1.80
CA SER A 75 11.04 -7.81 2.48
C SER A 75 10.85 -8.23 3.94
N VAL A 76 9.74 -7.86 4.57
CA VAL A 76 9.39 -8.27 5.93
C VAL A 76 8.28 -9.32 5.98
N GLY A 77 7.88 -9.85 4.82
CA GLY A 77 6.92 -10.95 4.70
C GLY A 77 5.47 -10.58 5.01
N ILE A 78 5.11 -9.28 5.04
CA ILE A 78 3.72 -8.84 5.26
C ILE A 78 2.87 -9.13 4.00
N ILE A 79 3.47 -8.97 2.83
CA ILE A 79 2.85 -9.30 1.54
C ILE A 79 3.73 -10.27 0.76
N GLU A 80 3.13 -10.97 -0.20
CA GLU A 80 3.86 -11.82 -1.14
C GLU A 80 3.23 -11.79 -2.54
N VAL A 81 3.97 -12.29 -3.54
CA VAL A 81 3.45 -12.49 -4.90
C VAL A 81 2.67 -13.81 -4.95
N ALA A 82 1.33 -13.71 -4.95
CA ALA A 82 0.44 -14.86 -5.01
C ALA A 82 0.57 -15.65 -6.33
N LYS A 83 0.58 -14.94 -7.45
CA LYS A 83 0.58 -15.48 -8.81
C LYS A 83 1.17 -14.46 -9.78
N THR A 84 1.66 -14.94 -10.91
CA THR A 84 1.98 -14.12 -12.08
C THR A 84 0.95 -14.38 -13.18
N LYS A 85 0.22 -13.35 -13.60
CA LYS A 85 -0.74 -13.46 -14.72
C LYS A 85 -0.07 -13.10 -16.05
N PRO A 86 -0.39 -13.79 -17.15
CA PRO A 86 0.07 -13.39 -18.47
C PRO A 86 -0.48 -12.00 -18.81
N SER A 87 0.37 -11.14 -19.35
CA SER A 87 -0.06 -9.81 -19.78
C SER A 87 -0.81 -9.90 -21.11
N LYS A 88 -1.81 -9.05 -21.32
CA LYS A 88 -2.64 -9.04 -22.55
C LYS A 88 -1.87 -8.72 -23.84
N LYS A 89 -0.57 -8.38 -23.80
CA LYS A 89 0.22 -7.92 -24.97
C LYS A 89 1.71 -8.21 -24.83
N LYS A 90 2.21 -9.44 -25.09
CA LYS A 90 3.66 -9.81 -25.13
C LYS A 90 4.58 -9.08 -24.12
N LYS A 91 4.07 -8.67 -22.97
CA LYS A 91 4.74 -7.88 -21.95
C LYS A 91 5.10 -8.82 -20.81
N ALA A 92 6.05 -8.38 -19.98
CA ALA A 92 6.41 -9.08 -18.76
C ALA A 92 5.15 -9.47 -17.96
N PRO A 93 5.15 -10.66 -17.34
CA PRO A 93 4.02 -11.13 -16.55
C PRO A 93 3.69 -10.16 -15.40
N ILE A 94 2.40 -10.04 -15.08
CA ILE A 94 1.91 -9.11 -14.07
C ILE A 94 1.93 -9.81 -12.71
N LYS A 95 2.65 -9.24 -11.74
CA LYS A 95 2.62 -9.69 -10.35
C LYS A 95 1.25 -9.41 -9.72
N VAL A 96 0.70 -10.42 -9.07
CA VAL A 96 -0.49 -10.32 -8.21
C VAL A 96 0.00 -10.45 -6.77
N TRP A 97 -0.25 -9.43 -5.95
CA TRP A 97 0.16 -9.33 -4.56
C TRP A 97 -0.98 -9.76 -3.63
N LYS A 98 -0.67 -10.35 -2.48
CA LYS A 98 -1.62 -10.65 -1.41
C LYS A 98 -0.99 -10.45 -0.04
N LEU A 99 -1.81 -10.31 0.99
CA LEU A 99 -1.35 -10.46 2.38
C LEU A 99 -0.81 -11.87 2.59
N ASN A 100 0.33 -11.95 3.27
CA ASN A 100 0.97 -13.19 3.70
C ASN A 100 0.83 -13.41 5.22
N ILE A 101 0.12 -12.51 5.90
CA ILE A 101 -0.10 -12.57 7.33
C ILE A 101 -1.59 -12.54 7.63
N GLU A 102 -2.00 -13.31 8.64
CA GLU A 102 -3.40 -13.33 9.11
C GLU A 102 -3.65 -12.24 10.15
N LYS A 103 -2.64 -11.95 10.99
CA LYS A 103 -2.74 -10.99 12.09
C LYS A 103 -1.42 -10.26 12.31
N LEU A 104 -1.49 -8.94 12.47
CA LEU A 104 -0.38 -8.10 12.90
C LEU A 104 -0.66 -7.61 14.33
N THR A 105 0.21 -7.95 15.28
CA THR A 105 0.12 -7.49 16.68
C THR A 105 1.31 -6.58 16.99
N ILE A 106 1.05 -5.35 17.43
CA ILE A 106 2.09 -4.39 17.82
C ILE A 106 1.87 -4.04 19.29
N ASN A 107 2.81 -4.45 20.13
CA ASN A 107 2.81 -4.07 21.55
C ASN A 107 3.72 -2.86 21.72
N PHE A 108 3.16 -1.75 22.20
CA PHE A 108 3.90 -0.52 22.47
C PHE A 108 4.47 -0.45 23.89
N THR A 109 4.21 -1.48 24.70
CA THR A 109 4.68 -1.59 26.09
C THR A 109 5.71 -2.71 26.20
N LYS A 110 6.66 -2.56 27.12
CA LYS A 110 7.47 -3.67 27.62
C LYS A 110 6.66 -4.54 28.58
#